data_AF-A0AAE4U8F0-F1
#
_entry.id   AF-A0AAE4U8F0-F1
#
_cell.length_a   1.000
_cell.length_b   1.000
_cell.length_c   1.000
_cell.angle_alpha   90.00
_cell.angle_beta   90.00
_cell.angle_gamma   90.00
#
_symmetry.space_group_name_H-M   'P 1'
#
loop_
_entity.id
_entity.type
_entity.pdbx_description
1 polymer ?
#
loop_
_entity_poly.entity_id
_entity_poly.type
_entity_poly.pdbx_seq_one_letter_code
_entity_poly.pdbx_strand_id
1 'polypeptide(L)'
;MAGRKRHSAEDIVRKLRRADELAAEGKNGEEIAADLEVSAATLYNWRRQYGGMDADAAKELKKLREQNGRLKRLLADAELEKDALREIAKGKILSPTAKRAAIDMLKDVKNMSERMACRVVGLSRSTYRRLPLAQTPADPDAGMRAQLRTYARKHPRHGFRRAWAHLRFDDGIEVNKKKVHRLWTEEGLQVRRAPRRKRAGQSSVPIVAADAPKVVWALDFQFDSTVDGKKVKIASMVDEHTRMSLLNIVDRSITADRLVEELEKTFAIWGGPPMVLRMDNGPEFISEALQAFCAGSVGISYIPPGTPWNNGFIESFNNRLRDECLNRNCWPTLLEARVVIDDFKDDHNHRHRHSALGYQTPAEYAARCTHQHHPVGCEID
;
A
#
# COMPACT_ATOMS: atom_id res chain seq x y z
N MET A 1 -22.41 15.98 63.43
CA MET A 1 -22.58 14.53 63.23
C MET A 1 -21.35 13.82 63.78
N ALA A 2 -21.49 13.06 64.86
CA ALA A 2 -20.38 12.30 65.45
C ALA A 2 -19.83 11.32 64.41
N GLY A 3 -18.51 11.36 64.16
CA GLY A 3 -17.86 10.49 63.19
C GLY A 3 -18.08 9.02 63.55
N ARG A 4 -18.52 8.19 62.59
CA ARG A 4 -18.59 6.74 62.75
C ARG A 4 -17.21 6.23 63.21
N LYS A 5 -17.07 5.81 64.47
CA LYS A 5 -15.89 5.09 64.96
C LYS A 5 -15.69 3.87 64.04
N ARG A 6 -14.55 3.80 63.34
CA ARG A 6 -14.18 2.62 62.53
C ARG A 6 -13.67 1.56 63.50
N HIS A 7 -14.38 0.45 63.62
CA HIS A 7 -13.96 -0.69 64.42
C HIS A 7 -13.05 -1.61 63.60
N SER A 8 -11.94 -2.07 64.18
CA SER A 8 -11.13 -3.11 63.55
C SER A 8 -11.85 -4.45 63.59
N ALA A 9 -11.45 -5.41 62.73
CA ALA A 9 -12.04 -6.75 62.75
C ALA A 9 -11.85 -7.45 64.11
N GLU A 10 -10.73 -7.17 64.78
CA GLU A 10 -10.43 -7.67 66.13
C GLU A 10 -11.35 -7.04 67.19
N ASP A 11 -11.61 -5.73 67.10
CA ASP A 11 -12.55 -5.03 67.99
C ASP A 11 -13.98 -5.56 67.83
N ILE A 12 -14.39 -5.87 66.60
CA ILE A 12 -15.70 -6.41 66.28
C ILE A 12 -15.87 -7.79 66.93
N VAL A 13 -14.90 -8.70 66.78
CA VAL A 13 -14.96 -10.04 67.40
C VAL A 13 -14.96 -9.94 68.92
N ARG A 14 -14.17 -9.04 69.51
CA ARG A 14 -14.17 -8.81 70.97
C ARG A 14 -15.53 -8.32 71.46
N LYS A 15 -16.14 -7.38 70.75
CA LYS A 15 -17.49 -6.88 71.06
C LYS A 15 -18.57 -7.94 70.85
N LEU A 16 -18.42 -8.83 69.88
CA LEU A 16 -19.35 -9.95 69.67
C LEU A 16 -19.26 -10.99 70.80
N ARG A 17 -18.06 -11.32 71.30
CA ARG A 17 -17.92 -12.18 72.49
C ARG A 17 -18.59 -11.55 73.72
N ARG A 18 -18.38 -10.24 73.93
CA ARG A 18 -19.07 -9.50 74.99
C ARG A 18 -20.60 -9.48 74.77
N ALA A 19 -21.06 -9.38 73.53
CA ALA A 19 -22.48 -9.47 73.19
C ALA A 19 -23.08 -10.84 73.54
N ASP A 20 -22.32 -11.92 73.36
CA ASP A 20 -22.75 -13.28 73.68
C ASP A 20 -22.77 -13.54 75.19
N GLU A 21 -21.82 -12.98 75.95
CA GLU A 21 -21.84 -12.95 77.42
C GLU A 21 -23.08 -12.20 77.95
N LEU A 22 -23.33 -11.00 77.45
CA LEU A 22 -24.49 -10.18 77.85
C LEU A 22 -25.83 -10.82 77.47
N ALA A 23 -25.86 -11.57 76.37
CA ALA A 23 -27.04 -12.36 75.98
C ALA A 23 -27.25 -13.56 76.93
N ALA A 24 -26.18 -14.20 77.42
CA ALA A 24 -26.26 -15.27 78.42
C ALA A 24 -26.71 -14.75 79.79
N GLU A 25 -26.45 -13.47 80.11
CA GLU A 25 -26.99 -12.75 81.27
C GLU A 25 -28.49 -12.38 81.11
N GLY A 26 -29.10 -12.65 79.94
CA GLY A 26 -30.53 -12.43 79.68
C GLY A 26 -30.88 -11.04 79.13
N LYS A 27 -29.91 -10.19 78.77
CA LYS A 27 -30.16 -8.86 78.19
C LYS A 27 -30.76 -8.96 76.78
N ASN A 28 -31.63 -8.01 76.43
CA ASN A 28 -32.25 -7.97 75.12
C ASN A 28 -31.30 -7.37 74.05
N GLY A 29 -31.62 -7.54 72.77
CA GLY A 29 -30.75 -7.10 71.66
C GLY A 29 -30.52 -5.58 71.58
N GLU A 30 -31.42 -4.76 72.11
CA GLU A 30 -31.30 -3.29 72.14
C GLU A 30 -30.41 -2.83 73.31
N GLU A 31 -30.53 -3.49 74.46
CA GLU A 31 -29.69 -3.28 75.65
C GLU A 31 -28.23 -3.66 75.37
N ILE A 32 -28.00 -4.79 74.69
CA ILE A 32 -26.65 -5.23 74.30
C ILE A 32 -26.03 -4.24 73.30
N ALA A 33 -26.82 -3.72 72.37
CA ALA A 33 -26.35 -2.73 71.40
C ALA A 33 -25.97 -1.41 72.09
N ALA A 34 -26.77 -0.96 73.07
CA ALA A 34 -26.47 0.20 73.90
C ALA A 34 -25.19 0.03 74.73
N ASP A 35 -25.01 -1.12 75.40
CA ASP A 35 -23.80 -1.44 76.20
C ASP A 35 -22.52 -1.46 75.34
N LEU A 36 -22.62 -1.86 74.08
CA LEU A 36 -21.50 -1.94 73.16
C LEU A 36 -21.26 -0.65 72.35
N GLU A 37 -22.01 0.42 72.64
CA GLU A 37 -22.00 1.70 71.90
C GLU A 37 -22.21 1.53 70.38
N VAL A 38 -23.08 0.61 69.95
CA VAL A 38 -23.37 0.36 68.52
C VAL A 38 -24.87 0.22 68.27
N SER A 39 -25.32 0.45 67.03
CA SER A 39 -26.74 0.23 66.70
C SER A 39 -27.07 -1.27 66.63
N ALA A 40 -28.31 -1.64 66.94
CA ALA A 40 -28.79 -3.02 66.81
C ALA A 40 -28.61 -3.59 65.39
N ALA A 41 -28.79 -2.75 64.36
CA ALA A 41 -28.52 -3.11 62.96
C ALA A 41 -27.03 -3.40 62.69
N THR A 42 -26.13 -2.63 63.31
CA THR A 42 -24.68 -2.87 63.23
C THR A 42 -24.32 -4.20 63.89
N LEU A 43 -24.86 -4.47 65.08
CA LEU A 43 -24.62 -5.69 65.83
C LEU A 43 -25.12 -6.93 65.07
N TYR A 44 -26.32 -6.87 64.48
CA TYR A 44 -26.86 -7.92 63.61
C TYR A 44 -25.96 -8.21 62.40
N ASN A 45 -25.51 -7.16 61.70
CA ASN A 45 -24.60 -7.31 60.56
C ASN A 45 -23.24 -7.88 60.96
N TRP A 46 -22.72 -7.49 62.12
CA TRP A 46 -21.49 -8.05 62.67
C TRP A 46 -21.65 -9.52 63.03
N ARG A 47 -22.73 -9.92 63.72
CA ARG A 47 -23.03 -11.35 63.99
C ARG A 47 -23.15 -12.15 62.70
N ARG A 48 -23.80 -11.62 61.67
CA ARG A 48 -23.90 -12.28 60.35
C ARG A 48 -22.56 -12.47 59.66
N GLN A 49 -21.62 -11.52 59.81
CA GLN A 49 -20.37 -11.51 59.05
C GLN A 49 -19.17 -12.09 59.82
N TYR A 50 -19.18 -12.04 61.15
CA TYR A 50 -18.07 -12.41 62.03
C TYR A 50 -18.50 -13.36 63.17
N GLY A 51 -19.78 -13.73 63.27
CA GLY A 51 -20.27 -14.66 64.29
C GLY A 51 -19.60 -16.04 64.16
N GLY A 52 -19.15 -16.60 65.29
CA GLY A 52 -18.41 -17.86 65.32
C GLY A 52 -16.94 -17.78 64.89
N MET A 53 -16.41 -16.59 64.55
CA MET A 53 -14.99 -16.40 64.25
C MET A 53 -14.21 -15.99 65.51
N ASP A 54 -12.98 -16.49 65.65
CA ASP A 54 -12.01 -15.91 66.57
C ASP A 54 -11.30 -14.68 65.96
N ALA A 55 -10.51 -13.98 66.78
CA ALA A 55 -9.86 -12.74 66.35
C ALA A 55 -8.84 -12.98 65.21
N ASP A 56 -8.19 -14.14 65.22
CA ASP A 56 -7.20 -14.52 64.20
C ASP A 56 -7.87 -14.86 62.86
N ALA A 57 -9.00 -15.57 62.88
CA ALA A 57 -9.82 -15.85 61.69
C ALA A 57 -10.36 -14.55 61.07
N ALA A 58 -10.78 -13.58 61.89
CA ALA A 58 -11.23 -12.27 61.40
C ALA A 58 -10.10 -11.45 60.75
N LYS A 59 -8.87 -11.56 61.28
CA LYS A 59 -7.67 -10.93 60.71
C LYS A 59 -7.26 -11.57 59.40
N GLU A 60 -7.26 -12.90 59.32
CA GLU A 60 -6.92 -13.62 58.10
C GLU A 60 -7.96 -13.36 57.00
N LEU A 61 -9.26 -13.31 57.34
CA LEU A 61 -10.31 -12.94 56.39
C LEU A 61 -10.11 -11.54 55.79
N LYS A 62 -9.69 -10.56 56.60
CA LYS A 62 -9.39 -9.20 56.10
C LYS A 62 -8.18 -9.21 55.15
N LYS A 63 -7.10 -9.89 55.53
CA LYS A 63 -5.88 -10.03 54.71
C LYS A 63 -6.19 -10.72 53.38
N LEU A 64 -6.96 -11.81 53.41
CA LEU A 64 -7.41 -12.51 52.21
C LEU A 64 -8.30 -11.63 51.33
N ARG A 65 -9.17 -10.79 51.89
CA ARG A 65 -9.97 -9.83 51.11
C ARG A 65 -9.10 -8.76 50.43
N GLU A 66 -8.11 -8.22 51.13
CA GLU A 66 -7.17 -7.24 50.57
C GLU A 66 -6.31 -7.87 49.46
N GLN A 67 -5.79 -9.08 49.70
CA GLN A 67 -5.05 -9.85 48.71
C GLN A 67 -5.92 -10.18 47.49
N ASN A 68 -7.16 -10.65 47.68
CA ASN A 68 -8.10 -10.89 46.59
C ASN A 68 -8.40 -9.61 45.80
N GLY A 69 -8.57 -8.47 46.47
CA GLY A 69 -8.75 -7.18 45.80
C GLY A 69 -7.52 -6.74 44.99
N ARG A 70 -6.31 -7.08 45.46
CA ARG A 70 -5.06 -6.85 44.71
C ARG A 70 -4.92 -7.82 43.54
N LEU A 71 -5.21 -9.11 43.75
CA LEU A 71 -5.15 -10.14 42.72
C LEU A 71 -6.16 -9.89 41.60
N LYS A 72 -7.41 -9.52 41.94
CA LYS A 72 -8.42 -9.15 40.94
C LYS A 72 -7.95 -7.99 40.05
N ARG A 73 -7.30 -6.97 40.64
CA ARG A 73 -6.73 -5.85 39.88
C ARG A 73 -5.57 -6.30 38.99
N LEU A 74 -4.62 -7.06 39.52
CA LEU A 74 -3.49 -7.58 38.75
C LEU A 74 -3.93 -8.51 37.62
N LEU A 75 -4.95 -9.34 37.86
CA LEU A 75 -5.52 -10.22 36.85
C LEU A 75 -6.20 -9.41 35.74
N ALA A 76 -7.00 -8.40 36.09
CA ALA A 76 -7.62 -7.51 35.11
C ALA A 76 -6.58 -6.80 34.23
N ASP A 77 -5.52 -6.25 34.84
CA ASP A 77 -4.43 -5.61 34.12
C ASP A 77 -3.70 -6.62 33.20
N ALA A 78 -3.41 -7.82 33.69
CA ALA A 78 -2.70 -8.85 32.93
C ALA A 78 -3.52 -9.39 31.75
N GLU A 79 -4.82 -9.60 31.93
CA GLU A 79 -5.71 -10.02 30.83
C GLU A 79 -5.82 -8.94 29.76
N LEU A 80 -5.91 -7.66 30.15
CA LEU A 80 -5.90 -6.54 29.20
C LEU A 80 -4.58 -6.47 28.40
N GLU A 81 -3.44 -6.71 29.05
CA GLU A 81 -2.14 -6.76 28.37
C GLU A 81 -2.02 -7.95 27.42
N LYS A 82 -2.48 -9.15 27.81
CA LYS A 82 -2.51 -10.33 26.94
C LYS A 82 -3.34 -10.08 25.69
N ASP A 83 -4.52 -9.50 25.84
CA ASP A 83 -5.39 -9.16 24.72
C ASP A 83 -4.76 -8.11 23.80
N ALA A 84 -4.11 -7.10 24.37
CA ALA A 84 -3.37 -6.10 23.61
C ALA A 84 -2.21 -6.71 22.82
N LEU A 85 -1.43 -7.60 23.45
CA LEU A 85 -0.33 -8.32 22.80
C LEU A 85 -0.81 -9.25 21.69
N ARG A 86 -1.96 -9.92 21.86
CA ARG A 86 -2.59 -10.75 20.82
C ARG A 86 -2.98 -9.91 19.60
N GLU A 87 -3.57 -8.73 19.80
CA GLU A 87 -3.89 -7.83 18.69
C GLU A 87 -2.63 -7.27 18.01
N ILE A 88 -1.63 -6.89 18.79
CA ILE A 88 -0.33 -6.41 18.29
C ILE A 88 0.38 -7.49 17.47
N ALA A 89 0.40 -8.74 17.94
CA ALA A 89 1.09 -9.85 17.30
C ALA A 89 0.55 -10.17 15.90
N LYS A 90 -0.69 -9.78 15.59
CA LYS A 90 -1.25 -9.87 14.23
C LYS A 90 -0.54 -8.91 13.25
N GLY A 91 0.16 -7.89 13.73
CA GLY A 91 0.88 -6.88 12.92
C GLY A 91 2.40 -6.86 13.16
N LYS A 92 3.17 -6.42 12.15
CA LYS A 92 4.61 -6.15 12.31
C LYS A 92 4.84 -4.74 12.87
N ILE A 93 5.13 -4.63 14.17
CA ILE A 93 5.33 -3.34 14.85
C ILE A 93 6.82 -3.03 15.05
N LEU A 94 7.56 -2.92 13.94
CA LEU A 94 9.01 -2.74 13.98
C LEU A 94 9.45 -1.26 13.92
N SER A 95 8.62 -0.36 13.37
CA SER A 95 8.96 1.06 13.22
C SER A 95 8.35 1.94 14.33
N PRO A 96 8.97 3.09 14.67
CA PRO A 96 8.38 4.06 15.60
C PRO A 96 6.98 4.54 15.19
N THR A 97 6.72 4.68 13.88
CA THR A 97 5.40 5.04 13.35
C THR A 97 4.37 3.92 13.55
N ALA A 98 4.74 2.67 13.30
CA ALA A 98 3.88 1.52 13.57
C ALA A 98 3.57 1.39 15.07
N LYS A 99 4.57 1.64 15.93
CA LYS A 99 4.39 1.68 17.38
C LYS A 99 3.39 2.76 17.83
N ARG A 100 3.48 3.98 17.27
CA ARG A 100 2.50 5.05 17.58
C ARG A 100 1.09 4.65 17.14
N ALA A 101 0.92 4.18 15.91
CA ALA A 101 -0.38 3.74 15.40
C ALA A 101 -0.99 2.60 16.24
N ALA A 102 -0.17 1.67 16.73
CA ALA A 102 -0.62 0.62 17.63
C ALA A 102 -1.05 1.15 19.01
N ILE A 103 -0.36 2.16 19.54
CA ILE A 103 -0.78 2.82 20.80
C ILE A 103 -2.12 3.53 20.60
N ASP A 104 -2.32 4.22 19.48
CA ASP A 104 -3.60 4.88 19.15
C ASP A 104 -4.72 3.84 19.05
N MET A 105 -4.50 2.74 18.32
CA MET A 105 -5.46 1.64 18.21
C MET A 105 -5.80 1.01 19.57
N LEU A 106 -4.82 0.78 20.46
CA LEU A 106 -5.08 0.25 21.80
C LEU A 106 -5.87 1.24 22.68
N LYS A 107 -5.64 2.54 22.54
CA LYS A 107 -6.42 3.55 23.25
C LYS A 107 -7.85 3.59 22.74
N ASP A 108 -8.04 3.60 21.43
CA ASP A 108 -9.35 3.82 20.82
C ASP A 108 -10.23 2.56 20.85
N VAL A 109 -9.65 1.38 20.58
CA VAL A 109 -10.39 0.11 20.46
C VAL A 109 -10.51 -0.62 21.79
N LYS A 110 -9.46 -0.57 22.62
CA LYS A 110 -9.40 -1.31 23.90
C LYS A 110 -9.58 -0.40 25.12
N ASN A 111 -9.83 0.89 24.91
CA ASN A 111 -9.98 1.91 25.95
C ASN A 111 -8.83 1.90 26.97
N MET A 112 -7.62 1.56 26.51
CA MET A 112 -6.44 1.46 27.35
C MET A 112 -5.91 2.85 27.69
N SER A 113 -5.41 3.03 28.91
CA SER A 113 -4.67 4.26 29.25
C SER A 113 -3.40 4.38 28.39
N GLU A 114 -3.02 5.62 28.04
CA GLU A 114 -1.78 5.90 27.30
C GLU A 114 -0.56 5.22 27.96
N ARG A 115 -0.50 5.24 29.30
CA ARG A 115 0.59 4.63 30.07
C ARG A 115 0.68 3.13 29.81
N MET A 116 -0.45 2.44 29.82
CA MET A 116 -0.49 0.99 29.63
C MET A 116 -0.23 0.62 28.17
N ALA A 117 -0.84 1.33 27.22
CA ALA A 117 -0.59 1.12 25.79
C ALA A 117 0.88 1.33 25.41
N CYS A 118 1.52 2.40 25.93
CA CYS A 118 2.96 2.64 25.74
C CYS A 118 3.84 1.54 26.35
N ARG A 119 3.47 1.02 27.53
CA ARG A 119 4.18 -0.08 28.20
C ARG A 119 4.11 -1.35 27.37
N VAL A 120 2.93 -1.73 26.91
CA VAL A 120 2.69 -2.95 26.10
C VAL A 120 3.43 -2.89 24.77
N VAL A 121 3.39 -1.75 24.08
CA VAL A 121 4.05 -1.57 22.76
C VAL A 121 5.57 -1.37 22.88
N GLY A 122 6.06 -1.00 24.06
CA GLY A 122 7.48 -0.71 24.29
C GLY A 122 7.93 0.59 23.60
N LEU A 123 7.17 1.67 23.79
CA LEU A 123 7.52 3.04 23.36
C LEU A 123 7.41 3.99 24.57
N SER A 124 8.38 4.89 24.76
CA SER A 124 8.28 5.87 25.84
C SER A 124 7.18 6.90 25.54
N ARG A 125 6.45 7.33 26.59
CA ARG A 125 5.40 8.37 26.47
C ARG A 125 5.93 9.69 25.89
N SER A 126 7.17 10.07 26.22
CA SER A 126 7.81 11.27 25.64
C SER A 126 7.99 11.14 24.13
N THR A 127 8.39 9.96 23.64
CA THR A 127 8.51 9.69 22.20
C THR A 127 7.16 9.61 21.52
N TYR A 128 6.16 9.02 22.17
CA TYR A 128 4.78 8.96 21.67
C TYR A 128 4.20 10.37 21.48
N ARG A 129 4.29 11.22 22.51
CA ARG A 129 3.78 12.60 22.51
C ARG A 129 4.55 13.54 21.58
N ARG A 130 5.82 13.23 21.28
CA ARG A 130 6.62 14.05 20.35
C ARG A 130 6.06 13.92 18.94
N LEU A 131 5.50 15.01 18.42
CA LEU A 131 5.06 15.11 17.03
C LEU A 131 6.22 14.75 16.08
N PRO A 132 5.98 13.94 15.04
CA PRO A 132 6.95 13.75 13.97
C PRO A 132 7.38 15.10 13.38
N LEU A 133 8.66 15.28 13.07
CA LEU A 133 9.18 16.52 12.46
C LEU A 133 8.39 16.92 11.20
N ALA A 134 7.96 15.94 10.41
CA ALA A 134 7.09 16.07 9.24
C ALA A 134 5.74 16.79 9.50
N GLN A 135 5.32 16.88 10.76
CA GLN A 135 4.06 17.50 11.18
C GLN A 135 4.30 18.82 11.93
N THR A 136 5.53 19.33 11.93
CA THR A 136 5.87 20.59 12.57
C THR A 136 6.22 21.64 11.50
N PRO A 137 6.01 22.95 11.77
CA PRO A 137 6.43 24.02 10.86
C PRO A 137 7.94 24.03 10.54
N ALA A 138 8.73 23.35 11.35
CA ALA A 138 10.18 23.21 11.18
C ALA A 138 10.58 22.01 10.31
N ASP A 139 9.66 21.40 9.55
CA ASP A 139 9.99 20.30 8.64
C ASP A 139 10.91 20.80 7.50
N PRO A 140 12.19 20.38 7.45
CA PRO A 140 13.10 20.76 6.38
C PRO A 140 12.66 20.21 5.01
N ASP A 141 11.79 19.19 4.99
CA ASP A 141 11.33 18.54 3.77
C ASP A 141 9.96 19.09 3.29
N ALA A 142 9.39 20.10 3.95
CA ALA A 142 8.04 20.62 3.66
C ALA A 142 7.84 21.03 2.19
N GLY A 143 8.79 21.77 1.62
CA GLY A 143 8.76 22.20 0.22
C GLY A 143 8.77 21.01 -0.75
N MET A 144 9.63 20.03 -0.50
CA MET A 144 9.72 18.82 -1.31
C MET A 144 8.45 17.96 -1.22
N ARG A 145 7.84 17.85 -0.02
CA ARG A 145 6.53 17.20 0.14
C ARG A 145 5.45 17.89 -0.68
N ALA A 146 5.43 19.22 -0.72
CA ALA A 146 4.47 19.98 -1.53
C ALA A 146 4.67 19.72 -3.04
N GLN A 147 5.92 19.70 -3.51
CA GLN A 147 6.25 19.34 -4.90
C GLN A 147 5.82 17.91 -5.23
N LEU A 148 6.16 16.93 -4.39
CA LEU A 148 5.77 15.54 -4.59
C LEU A 148 4.25 15.33 -4.61
N ARG A 149 3.51 16.03 -3.75
CA ARG A 149 2.04 16.02 -3.77
C ARG A 149 1.47 16.62 -5.05
N THR A 150 2.05 17.71 -5.53
CA THR A 150 1.65 18.35 -6.80
C THR A 150 1.92 17.40 -7.98
N TYR A 151 3.09 16.78 -8.02
CA TYR A 151 3.44 15.77 -9.01
C TYR A 151 2.49 14.57 -8.99
N ALA A 152 2.19 14.04 -7.80
CA ALA A 152 1.28 12.90 -7.66
C ALA A 152 -0.16 13.23 -8.09
N ARG A 153 -0.63 14.47 -7.88
CA ARG A 153 -1.94 14.92 -8.39
C ARG A 153 -1.97 14.95 -9.92
N LYS A 154 -0.92 15.47 -10.55
CA LYS A 154 -0.80 15.50 -12.02
C LYS A 154 -0.66 14.09 -12.59
N HIS A 155 0.04 13.20 -11.88
CA HIS A 155 0.35 11.85 -12.32
C HIS A 155 0.00 10.76 -11.29
N PRO A 156 -1.30 10.46 -11.07
CA PRO A 156 -1.75 9.57 -10.00
C PRO A 156 -1.26 8.12 -10.09
N ARG A 157 -0.88 7.65 -11.29
CA ARG A 157 -0.39 6.29 -11.52
C ARG A 157 1.13 6.17 -11.44
N HIS A 158 1.84 7.30 -11.33
CA HIS A 158 3.29 7.29 -11.23
C HIS A 158 3.73 6.91 -9.81
N GLY A 159 4.68 5.99 -9.72
CA GLY A 159 5.33 5.66 -8.44
C GLY A 159 6.51 6.58 -8.13
N PHE A 160 7.04 6.46 -6.90
CA PHE A 160 8.16 7.27 -6.41
C PHE A 160 9.40 7.29 -7.32
N ARG A 161 9.65 6.22 -8.08
CA ARG A 161 10.81 6.15 -9.00
C ARG A 161 10.70 7.15 -10.15
N ARG A 162 9.47 7.37 -10.66
CA ARG A 162 9.20 8.35 -11.71
C ARG A 162 9.22 9.77 -11.15
N ALA A 163 8.66 9.97 -9.97
CA ALA A 163 8.77 11.26 -9.27
C ALA A 163 10.22 11.65 -9.00
N TRP A 164 11.05 10.69 -8.54
CA TRP A 164 12.49 10.92 -8.36
C TRP A 164 13.19 11.28 -9.68
N ALA A 165 12.89 10.57 -10.76
CA ALA A 165 13.48 10.86 -12.07
C ALA A 165 13.08 12.26 -12.56
N HIS A 166 11.82 12.65 -12.36
CA HIS A 166 11.33 13.98 -12.69
C HIS A 166 12.08 15.07 -11.92
N LEU A 167 12.15 14.93 -10.59
CA LEU A 167 12.89 15.87 -9.75
C LEU A 167 14.36 15.99 -10.16
N ARG A 168 15.01 14.88 -10.53
CA ARG A 168 16.43 14.88 -10.85
C ARG A 168 16.74 15.45 -12.23
N PHE A 169 15.96 15.07 -13.24
CA PHE A 169 16.30 15.35 -14.65
C PHE A 169 15.50 16.49 -15.26
N ASP A 170 14.27 16.72 -14.80
CA ASP A 170 13.42 17.79 -15.31
C ASP A 170 13.55 19.06 -14.44
N ASP A 171 13.51 18.91 -13.11
CA ASP A 171 13.65 20.05 -12.18
C ASP A 171 15.11 20.34 -11.79
N GLY A 172 16.06 19.46 -12.15
CA GLY A 172 17.48 19.62 -11.83
C GLY A 172 17.83 19.48 -10.33
N ILE A 173 16.93 18.93 -9.52
CA ILE A 173 17.12 18.81 -8.07
C ILE A 173 17.84 17.50 -7.74
N GLU A 174 19.06 17.62 -7.23
CA GLU A 174 19.85 16.47 -6.78
C GLU A 174 19.32 15.91 -5.45
N VAL A 175 18.44 14.91 -5.53
CA VAL A 175 17.89 14.23 -4.35
C VAL A 175 18.24 12.75 -4.36
N ASN A 176 18.59 12.23 -3.19
CA ASN A 176 18.75 10.79 -3.02
C ASN A 176 17.39 10.08 -3.19
N LYS A 177 17.38 9.01 -4.01
CA LYS A 177 16.21 8.18 -4.26
C LYS A 177 15.57 7.61 -2.98
N LYS A 178 16.37 7.31 -1.95
CA LYS A 178 15.88 6.84 -0.64
C LYS A 178 15.07 7.92 0.08
N LYS A 179 15.47 9.19 -0.03
CA LYS A 179 14.75 10.33 0.56
C LYS A 179 13.39 10.50 -0.11
N VAL A 180 13.33 10.50 -1.44
CA VAL A 180 12.06 10.57 -2.18
C VAL A 180 11.16 9.39 -1.82
N HIS A 181 11.69 8.16 -1.75
CA HIS A 181 10.90 6.99 -1.34
C HIS A 181 10.32 7.13 0.07
N ARG A 182 11.11 7.63 1.04
CA ARG A 182 10.65 7.88 2.41
C ARG A 182 9.51 8.89 2.42
N LEU A 183 9.71 10.06 1.83
CA LEU A 183 8.70 11.13 1.78
C LEU A 183 7.44 10.66 1.07
N TRP A 184 7.57 9.98 -0.07
CA TRP A 184 6.45 9.43 -0.83
C TRP A 184 5.61 8.44 -0.01
N THR A 185 6.26 7.66 0.85
CA THR A 185 5.57 6.71 1.75
C THR A 185 4.89 7.42 2.91
N GLU A 186 5.57 8.39 3.53
CA GLU A 186 5.03 9.19 4.63
C GLU A 186 3.82 10.03 4.20
N GLU A 187 3.81 10.53 2.96
CA GLU A 187 2.67 11.23 2.36
C GLU A 187 1.54 10.29 1.88
N GLY A 188 1.70 8.97 2.01
CA GLY A 188 0.69 8.01 1.58
C GLY A 188 0.48 7.93 0.07
N LEU A 189 1.43 8.39 -0.74
CA LEU A 189 1.32 8.48 -2.21
C LEU A 189 1.57 7.14 -2.92
N GLN A 190 1.67 6.03 -2.19
CA GLN A 190 2.00 4.72 -2.74
C GLN A 190 0.91 4.23 -3.71
N VAL A 191 1.30 4.03 -4.96
CA VAL A 191 0.39 3.51 -5.99
C VAL A 191 0.19 2.01 -5.77
N ARG A 192 -1.06 1.61 -5.50
CA ARG A 192 -1.43 0.19 -5.40
C ARG A 192 -1.22 -0.46 -6.76
N ARG A 193 -0.36 -1.47 -6.81
CA ARG A 193 -0.17 -2.31 -7.99
C ARG A 193 -0.87 -3.63 -7.75
N ALA A 194 -1.70 -4.05 -8.70
CA ALA A 194 -2.21 -5.41 -8.70
C ALA A 194 -1.03 -6.39 -8.73
N PRO A 195 -1.07 -7.46 -7.91
CA PRO A 195 0.00 -8.45 -7.93
C PRO A 195 0.11 -9.02 -9.35
N ARG A 196 1.33 -9.02 -9.90
CA ARG A 196 1.60 -9.68 -11.17
C ARG A 196 1.28 -11.16 -11.00
N ARG A 197 0.33 -11.68 -11.80
CA ARG A 197 0.11 -13.12 -11.88
C ARG A 197 1.40 -13.75 -12.39
N LYS A 198 2.07 -14.54 -11.53
CA LYS A 198 3.20 -15.38 -11.95
C LYS A 198 2.63 -16.43 -12.91
N ARG A 199 2.96 -16.35 -14.19
CA ARG A 199 2.55 -17.34 -15.19
C ARG A 199 3.58 -18.46 -15.17
N ALA A 200 3.13 -19.71 -15.03
CA ALA A 200 3.99 -20.88 -15.04
C ALA A 200 4.23 -21.31 -16.50
N GLY A 201 5.31 -20.85 -17.11
CA GLY A 201 5.73 -21.27 -18.44
C GLY A 201 7.20 -20.93 -18.67
N GLN A 202 7.97 -21.86 -19.23
CA GLN A 202 9.33 -21.62 -19.72
C GLN A 202 9.25 -21.31 -21.22
N SER A 203 9.99 -20.28 -21.67
CA SER A 203 10.04 -19.93 -23.10
C SER A 203 10.81 -21.00 -23.87
N SER A 204 10.21 -21.50 -24.95
CA SER A 204 10.79 -22.53 -25.83
C SER A 204 11.56 -21.96 -27.02
N VAL A 205 11.60 -20.63 -27.17
CA VAL A 205 12.12 -19.95 -28.37
C VAL A 205 13.17 -18.90 -27.97
N PRO A 206 14.32 -18.82 -28.68
CA PRO A 206 15.28 -17.74 -28.48
C PRO A 206 14.66 -16.39 -28.87
N ILE A 207 14.82 -15.40 -28.00
CA ILE A 207 14.36 -14.02 -28.24
C ILE A 207 15.20 -13.44 -29.37
N VAL A 208 14.59 -13.04 -30.49
CA VAL A 208 15.27 -12.15 -31.45
C VAL A 208 15.52 -10.83 -30.72
N ALA A 209 16.78 -10.62 -30.32
CA ALA A 209 17.18 -9.45 -29.57
C ALA A 209 17.33 -8.26 -30.52
N ALA A 210 16.60 -7.18 -30.25
CA ALA A 210 16.82 -5.90 -30.91
C ALA A 210 18.09 -5.24 -30.35
N ASP A 211 19.22 -5.55 -30.96
CA ASP A 211 20.56 -5.08 -30.61
C ASP A 211 20.83 -3.63 -31.06
N ALA A 212 20.09 -3.15 -32.06
CA ALA A 212 20.16 -1.77 -32.56
C ALA A 212 18.76 -1.19 -32.89
N PRO A 213 18.63 0.14 -33.04
CA PRO A 213 17.41 0.78 -33.55
C PRO A 213 17.02 0.21 -34.93
N LYS A 214 15.71 0.19 -35.22
CA LYS A 214 15.17 -0.29 -36.52
C LYS A 214 15.44 -1.77 -36.83
N VAL A 215 15.89 -2.56 -35.85
CA VAL A 215 16.05 -4.01 -36.02
C VAL A 215 14.70 -4.71 -35.90
N VAL A 216 14.03 -4.56 -34.75
CA VAL A 216 12.69 -5.10 -34.51
C VAL A 216 11.76 -3.99 -34.07
N TRP A 217 10.68 -3.82 -34.82
CA TRP A 217 9.53 -3.03 -34.39
C TRP A 217 8.38 -3.97 -34.07
N ALA A 218 7.75 -3.77 -32.92
CA ALA A 218 6.63 -4.58 -32.46
C ALA A 218 5.32 -3.80 -32.61
N LEU A 219 4.35 -4.39 -33.31
CA LEU A 219 3.03 -3.82 -33.59
C LEU A 219 1.95 -4.63 -32.87
N ASP A 220 1.00 -3.94 -32.25
CA ASP A 220 -0.10 -4.57 -31.50
C ASP A 220 -1.36 -3.68 -31.52
N PHE A 221 -2.52 -4.30 -31.34
CA PHE A 221 -3.82 -3.63 -31.24
C PHE A 221 -4.35 -3.63 -29.81
N GLN A 222 -4.95 -2.51 -29.42
CA GLN A 222 -5.75 -2.40 -28.22
C GLN A 222 -7.17 -1.93 -28.54
N PHE A 223 -8.10 -2.25 -27.63
CA PHE A 223 -9.50 -1.88 -27.76
C PHE A 223 -9.99 -1.13 -26.53
N ASP A 224 -10.81 -0.13 -26.77
CA ASP A 224 -11.55 0.64 -25.78
C ASP A 224 -12.94 0.99 -26.33
N SER A 225 -13.71 1.84 -25.65
CA SER A 225 -15.05 2.26 -26.06
C SER A 225 -15.33 3.70 -25.70
N THR A 226 -16.05 4.42 -26.56
CA THR A 226 -16.62 5.72 -26.21
C THR A 226 -17.77 5.58 -25.20
N VAL A 227 -18.17 6.67 -24.57
CA VAL A 227 -19.29 6.70 -23.59
C VAL A 227 -20.59 6.10 -24.15
N ASP A 228 -20.82 6.22 -25.47
CA ASP A 228 -21.96 5.63 -26.18
C ASP A 228 -21.81 4.10 -26.44
N GLY A 229 -20.78 3.44 -25.90
CA GLY A 229 -20.50 2.02 -26.12
C GLY A 229 -19.91 1.66 -27.49
N LYS A 230 -19.74 2.63 -28.39
CA LYS A 230 -19.09 2.40 -29.69
C LYS A 230 -17.60 2.07 -29.48
N LYS A 231 -17.13 1.01 -30.14
CA LYS A 231 -15.74 0.53 -30.03
C LYS A 231 -14.73 1.57 -30.54
N VAL A 232 -13.56 1.58 -29.92
CA VAL A 232 -12.35 2.32 -30.34
C VAL A 232 -11.24 1.30 -30.45
N LYS A 233 -10.60 1.24 -31.62
CA LYS A 233 -9.48 0.38 -31.94
C LYS A 233 -8.22 1.25 -32.05
N ILE A 234 -7.16 0.82 -31.39
CA ILE A 234 -5.91 1.55 -31.27
C ILE A 234 -4.79 0.66 -31.80
N ALA A 235 -4.07 1.10 -32.83
CA ALA A 235 -2.82 0.46 -33.25
C ALA A 235 -1.64 1.21 -32.65
N SER A 236 -0.70 0.46 -32.07
CA SER A 236 0.54 1.01 -31.53
C SER A 236 1.73 0.19 -32.00
N MET A 237 2.78 0.87 -32.41
CA MET A 237 4.06 0.26 -32.79
C MET A 237 5.18 0.83 -31.93
N VAL A 238 6.10 -0.02 -31.47
CA VAL A 238 7.23 0.36 -30.63
C VAL A 238 8.53 -0.22 -31.18
N ASP A 239 9.59 0.58 -31.19
CA ASP A 239 10.95 0.09 -31.43
C ASP A 239 11.48 -0.67 -30.20
N GLU A 240 11.85 -1.94 -30.38
CA GLU A 240 12.30 -2.81 -29.30
C GLU A 240 13.69 -2.48 -28.75
N HIS A 241 14.45 -1.62 -29.41
CA HIS A 241 15.72 -1.13 -28.90
C HIS A 241 15.54 0.21 -28.18
N THR A 242 14.98 1.20 -28.88
CA THR A 242 14.92 2.59 -28.38
C THR A 242 13.74 2.87 -27.46
N ARG A 243 12.74 1.99 -27.41
CA ARG A 243 11.47 2.17 -26.68
C ARG A 243 10.56 3.27 -27.22
N MET A 244 10.86 3.82 -28.38
CA MET A 244 10.04 4.84 -29.02
C MET A 244 8.72 4.25 -29.49
N SER A 245 7.62 4.96 -29.25
CA SER A 245 6.34 4.70 -29.91
C SER A 245 6.34 5.39 -31.26
N LEU A 246 6.20 4.61 -32.33
CA LEU A 246 6.41 5.05 -33.70
C LEU A 246 5.11 5.29 -34.47
N LEU A 247 4.06 4.53 -34.16
CA LEU A 247 2.79 4.53 -34.86
C LEU A 247 1.65 4.89 -33.91
N ASN A 248 0.74 5.73 -34.40
CA ASN A 248 -0.52 6.04 -33.74
C ASN A 248 -1.71 6.00 -34.69
N ILE A 249 -2.52 4.95 -34.58
CA ILE A 249 -3.81 4.88 -35.27
C ILE A 249 -4.90 4.69 -34.21
N VAL A 250 -5.87 5.59 -34.15
CA VAL A 250 -7.04 5.48 -33.28
C VAL A 250 -8.29 5.65 -34.12
N ASP A 251 -9.04 4.57 -34.33
CA ASP A 251 -10.23 4.56 -35.18
C ASP A 251 -11.31 3.60 -34.69
N ARG A 252 -12.51 3.63 -35.28
CA ARG A 252 -13.57 2.64 -35.02
C ARG A 252 -13.21 1.27 -35.60
N SER A 253 -12.54 1.28 -36.74
CA SER A 253 -12.10 0.11 -37.49
C SER A 253 -10.79 0.47 -38.20
N ILE A 254 -9.82 -0.44 -38.19
CA ILE A 254 -8.55 -0.26 -38.88
C ILE A 254 -8.47 -1.37 -39.93
N THR A 255 -8.62 -0.99 -41.20
CA THR A 255 -8.49 -1.89 -42.36
C THR A 255 -7.01 -2.12 -42.69
N ALA A 256 -6.72 -3.15 -43.48
CA ALA A 256 -5.36 -3.44 -43.92
C ALA A 256 -4.75 -2.28 -44.74
N ASP A 257 -5.49 -1.73 -45.71
CA ASP A 257 -5.02 -0.61 -46.54
C ASP A 257 -4.71 0.63 -45.69
N ARG A 258 -5.56 0.93 -44.70
CA ARG A 258 -5.33 2.05 -43.79
C ARG A 258 -4.09 1.83 -42.92
N LEU A 259 -3.84 0.60 -42.50
CA LEU A 259 -2.64 0.26 -41.75
C LEU A 259 -1.38 0.41 -42.63
N VAL A 260 -1.42 -0.06 -43.88
CA VAL A 260 -0.33 0.07 -44.85
C VAL A 260 -0.01 1.55 -45.11
N GLU A 261 -1.01 2.38 -45.37
CA GLU A 261 -0.83 3.83 -45.60
C GLU A 261 -0.11 4.52 -44.42
N GLU A 262 -0.47 4.16 -43.19
CA GLU A 262 0.15 4.74 -42.00
C GLU A 262 1.54 4.15 -41.71
N LEU A 263 1.79 2.88 -42.06
CA LEU A 263 3.12 2.29 -42.02
C LEU A 263 4.06 2.97 -43.02
N GLU A 264 3.62 3.25 -44.24
CA GLU A 264 4.40 4.01 -45.24
C GLU A 264 4.81 5.38 -44.71
N LYS A 265 3.85 6.14 -44.15
CA LYS A 265 4.13 7.43 -43.51
C LYS A 265 5.13 7.30 -42.37
N THR A 266 4.95 6.28 -41.53
CA THR A 266 5.85 6.01 -40.40
C THR A 266 7.26 5.70 -40.90
N PHE A 267 7.41 4.87 -41.93
CA PHE A 267 8.71 4.53 -42.52
C PHE A 267 9.38 5.76 -43.11
N ALA A 268 8.63 6.65 -43.75
CA ALA A 268 9.16 7.91 -44.26
C ALA A 268 9.66 8.83 -43.13
N ILE A 269 8.87 8.99 -42.06
CA ILE A 269 9.22 9.87 -40.92
C ILE A 269 10.49 9.39 -40.20
N TRP A 270 10.63 8.08 -40.01
CA TRP A 270 11.74 7.49 -39.22
C TRP A 270 12.96 7.08 -40.06
N GLY A 271 13.00 7.48 -41.34
CA GLY A 271 14.15 7.27 -42.22
C GLY A 271 14.36 5.80 -42.60
N GLY A 272 13.27 5.12 -42.94
CA GLY A 272 13.25 3.77 -43.51
C GLY A 272 12.45 2.76 -42.68
N PRO A 273 12.16 1.59 -43.27
CA PRO A 273 11.49 0.50 -42.59
C PRO A 273 12.41 -0.23 -41.58
N PRO A 274 11.85 -1.01 -40.65
CA PRO A 274 12.63 -1.91 -39.81
C PRO A 274 13.08 -3.16 -40.59
N MET A 275 14.09 -3.87 -40.10
CA MET A 275 14.43 -5.18 -40.65
C MET A 275 13.33 -6.21 -40.39
N VAL A 276 12.74 -6.19 -39.18
CA VAL A 276 11.68 -7.11 -38.78
C VAL A 276 10.51 -6.35 -38.16
N LEU A 277 9.31 -6.60 -38.67
CA LEU A 277 8.06 -6.22 -38.05
C LEU A 277 7.47 -7.43 -37.30
N ARG A 278 7.47 -7.35 -35.97
CA ARG A 278 6.90 -8.35 -35.08
C ARG A 278 5.43 -8.05 -34.81
N MET A 279 4.58 -9.05 -35.00
CA MET A 279 3.14 -8.95 -34.79
C MET A 279 2.59 -10.27 -34.22
N ASP A 280 1.45 -10.20 -33.56
CA ASP A 280 0.72 -11.42 -33.17
C ASP A 280 -0.07 -11.99 -34.35
N ASN A 281 -0.71 -13.15 -34.15
CA ASN A 281 -1.51 -13.81 -35.18
C ASN A 281 -2.95 -13.26 -35.24
N GLY A 282 -3.16 -11.98 -34.91
CA GLY A 282 -4.46 -11.35 -35.10
C GLY A 282 -4.92 -11.45 -36.56
N PRO A 283 -6.22 -11.65 -36.83
CA PRO A 283 -6.74 -11.75 -38.19
C PRO A 283 -6.44 -10.50 -39.03
N GLU A 284 -6.24 -9.36 -38.39
CA GLU A 284 -5.87 -8.11 -39.06
C GLU A 284 -4.41 -8.07 -39.52
N PHE A 285 -3.55 -8.92 -38.97
CA PHE A 285 -2.12 -9.05 -39.33
C PHE A 285 -1.87 -10.10 -40.41
N ILE A 286 -2.82 -11.00 -40.65
CA ILE A 286 -2.71 -12.08 -41.66
C ILE A 286 -3.22 -11.62 -43.04
N SER A 287 -3.58 -10.34 -43.20
CA SER A 287 -4.08 -9.83 -44.48
C SER A 287 -3.04 -9.92 -45.60
N GLU A 288 -3.48 -10.32 -46.79
CA GLU A 288 -2.64 -10.41 -48.00
C GLU A 288 -2.01 -9.06 -48.36
N ALA A 289 -2.76 -7.95 -48.16
CA ALA A 289 -2.27 -6.60 -48.42
C ALA A 289 -1.04 -6.23 -47.56
N LEU A 290 -1.04 -6.58 -46.26
CA LEU A 290 0.11 -6.32 -45.38
C LEU A 290 1.30 -7.21 -45.73
N GLN A 291 1.07 -8.47 -46.11
CA GLN A 291 2.12 -9.37 -46.56
C GLN A 291 2.76 -8.89 -47.86
N ALA A 292 1.95 -8.46 -48.83
CA ALA A 292 2.41 -7.89 -50.08
C ALA A 292 3.20 -6.59 -49.87
N PHE A 293 2.75 -5.72 -48.95
CA PHE A 293 3.46 -4.48 -48.61
C PHE A 293 4.85 -4.72 -48.02
N CYS A 294 4.96 -5.67 -47.08
CA CYS A 294 6.24 -6.01 -46.46
C CYS A 294 7.15 -6.84 -47.38
N ALA A 295 6.60 -7.47 -48.43
CA ALA A 295 7.36 -8.34 -49.32
C ALA A 295 8.56 -7.60 -49.94
N GLY A 296 9.76 -8.13 -49.70
CA GLY A 296 11.01 -7.60 -50.26
C GLY A 296 11.61 -6.38 -49.54
N SER A 297 10.91 -5.80 -48.55
CA SER A 297 11.39 -4.61 -47.81
C SER A 297 11.48 -4.82 -46.29
N VAL A 298 10.62 -5.67 -45.71
CA VAL A 298 10.52 -5.91 -44.27
C VAL A 298 10.28 -7.39 -43.99
N GLY A 299 11.07 -7.99 -43.10
CA GLY A 299 10.79 -9.32 -42.59
C GLY A 299 9.57 -9.31 -41.67
N ILE A 300 8.57 -10.16 -41.90
CA ILE A 300 7.46 -10.33 -40.95
C ILE A 300 7.80 -11.46 -39.98
N SER A 301 7.70 -11.20 -38.68
CA SER A 301 7.84 -12.20 -37.62
C SER A 301 6.53 -12.34 -36.87
N TYR A 302 5.80 -13.43 -37.14
CA TYR A 302 4.61 -13.80 -36.40
C TYR A 302 4.99 -14.50 -35.10
N ILE A 303 4.39 -14.06 -33.99
CA ILE A 303 4.60 -14.70 -32.68
C ILE A 303 3.89 -16.07 -32.68
N PRO A 304 4.58 -17.18 -32.34
CA PRO A 304 3.94 -18.49 -32.26
C PRO A 304 2.74 -18.49 -31.30
N PRO A 305 1.62 -19.16 -31.64
CA PRO A 305 0.48 -19.28 -30.75
C PRO A 305 0.90 -19.76 -29.35
N GLY A 306 0.39 -19.10 -28.31
CA GLY A 306 0.71 -19.45 -26.92
C GLY A 306 2.04 -18.88 -26.40
N THR A 307 2.73 -18.01 -27.14
CA THR A 307 4.01 -17.39 -26.72
C THR A 307 3.97 -15.86 -26.53
N PRO A 308 3.03 -15.30 -25.72
CA PRO A 308 2.85 -13.85 -25.58
C PRO A 308 4.10 -13.11 -25.06
N TRP A 309 5.01 -13.81 -24.38
CA TRP A 309 6.25 -13.22 -23.85
C TRP A 309 7.22 -12.71 -24.92
N ASN A 310 7.08 -13.17 -26.17
CA ASN A 310 7.86 -12.65 -27.30
C ASN A 310 7.47 -11.22 -27.70
N ASN A 311 6.37 -10.69 -27.15
CA ASN A 311 5.91 -9.31 -27.39
C ASN A 311 6.06 -8.39 -26.16
N GLY A 312 6.94 -8.73 -25.22
CA GLY A 312 6.99 -8.10 -23.91
C GLY A 312 7.19 -6.57 -23.92
N PHE A 313 7.80 -6.01 -24.96
CA PHE A 313 8.04 -4.57 -25.07
C PHE A 313 6.78 -3.78 -25.43
N ILE A 314 6.09 -4.17 -26.50
CA ILE A 314 4.82 -3.53 -26.86
C ILE A 314 3.75 -3.85 -25.80
N GLU A 315 3.72 -5.06 -25.22
CA GLU A 315 2.82 -5.36 -24.09
C GLU A 315 3.06 -4.42 -22.91
N SER A 316 4.32 -4.13 -22.58
CA SER A 316 4.68 -3.20 -21.50
C SER A 316 4.21 -1.77 -21.81
N PHE A 317 4.38 -1.32 -23.06
CA PHE A 317 3.88 -0.03 -23.52
C PHE A 317 2.35 0.03 -23.47
N ASN A 318 1.67 -0.98 -24.01
CA ASN A 318 0.23 -1.12 -24.07
C ASN A 318 -0.42 -1.21 -22.68
N ASN A 319 0.24 -1.87 -21.73
CA ASN A 319 -0.18 -1.86 -20.32
C ASN A 319 -0.07 -0.46 -19.71
N ARG A 320 0.96 0.32 -20.07
CA ARG A 320 1.10 1.70 -19.61
C ARG A 320 0.04 2.60 -20.23
N LEU A 321 -0.16 2.54 -21.55
CA LEU A 321 -1.20 3.28 -22.25
C LEU A 321 -2.57 3.01 -21.60
N ARG A 322 -2.86 1.74 -21.31
CA ARG A 322 -4.10 1.38 -20.61
C ARG A 322 -4.21 1.94 -19.19
N ASP A 323 -3.17 1.76 -18.37
CA ASP A 323 -3.21 2.16 -16.97
C ASP A 323 -3.17 3.68 -16.76
N GLU A 324 -2.37 4.37 -17.56
CA GLU A 324 -2.03 5.78 -17.38
C GLU A 324 -2.82 6.73 -18.29
N CYS A 325 -3.45 6.23 -19.35
CA CYS A 325 -4.29 7.01 -20.26
C CYS A 325 -5.72 6.45 -20.34
N LEU A 326 -5.91 5.24 -20.87
CA LEU A 326 -7.26 4.73 -21.19
C LEU A 326 -8.16 4.63 -19.95
N ASN A 327 -7.68 4.01 -18.88
CA ASN A 327 -8.45 3.84 -17.63
C ASN A 327 -8.71 5.15 -16.87
N ARG A 328 -8.08 6.26 -17.27
CA ARG A 328 -8.23 7.57 -16.61
C ARG A 328 -9.19 8.49 -17.33
N ASN A 329 -9.53 8.18 -18.57
CA ASN A 329 -10.35 9.02 -19.42
C ASN A 329 -11.64 8.28 -19.76
N CYS A 330 -12.71 9.04 -19.94
CA CYS A 330 -13.88 8.59 -20.67
C CYS A 330 -13.89 9.34 -22.00
N TRP A 331 -14.33 8.70 -23.08
CA TRP A 331 -14.27 9.29 -24.42
C TRP A 331 -15.67 9.70 -24.91
N PRO A 332 -16.04 10.99 -24.83
CA PRO A 332 -17.20 11.54 -25.51
C PRO A 332 -17.19 11.28 -27.03
N THR A 333 -16.05 11.51 -27.68
CA THR A 333 -15.90 11.38 -29.14
C THR A 333 -14.65 10.60 -29.53
N LEU A 334 -14.62 10.10 -30.76
CA LEU A 334 -13.41 9.48 -31.32
C LEU A 334 -12.27 10.49 -31.50
N LEU A 335 -12.60 11.74 -31.83
CA LEU A 335 -11.61 12.81 -32.00
C LEU A 335 -10.87 13.09 -30.69
N GLU A 336 -11.59 13.15 -29.58
CA GLU A 336 -10.99 13.33 -28.26
C GLU A 336 -10.06 12.16 -27.90
N ALA A 337 -10.49 10.92 -28.16
CA ALA A 337 -9.62 9.75 -27.98
C ALA A 337 -8.36 9.84 -28.85
N ARG A 338 -8.46 10.29 -30.10
CA ARG A 338 -7.30 10.50 -30.99
C ARG A 338 -6.30 11.47 -30.38
N VAL A 339 -6.76 12.67 -30.00
CA VAL A 339 -5.90 13.73 -29.47
C VAL A 339 -5.21 13.29 -28.16
N VAL A 340 -5.97 12.78 -27.20
CA VAL A 340 -5.42 12.43 -25.88
C VAL A 340 -4.46 11.24 -25.95
N ILE A 341 -4.72 10.26 -26.83
CA ILE A 341 -3.81 9.13 -27.04
C ILE A 341 -2.54 9.58 -27.77
N ASP A 342 -2.65 10.51 -28.70
CA ASP A 342 -1.50 11.11 -29.39
C ASP A 342 -0.61 11.89 -28.42
N ASP A 343 -1.19 12.77 -27.61
CA ASP A 343 -0.49 13.50 -26.54
C ASP A 343 0.22 12.53 -25.58
N PHE A 344 -0.43 11.41 -25.24
CA PHE A 344 0.18 10.39 -24.39
C PHE A 344 1.41 9.74 -25.05
N LYS A 345 1.35 9.47 -26.36
CA LYS A 345 2.46 8.86 -27.11
C LYS A 345 3.62 9.84 -27.28
N ASP A 346 3.33 11.11 -27.54
CA ASP A 346 4.32 12.20 -27.52
C ASP A 346 4.99 12.31 -26.14
N ASP A 347 4.20 12.35 -25.07
CA ASP A 347 4.70 12.36 -23.69
C ASP A 347 5.56 11.13 -23.38
N HIS A 348 5.18 9.95 -23.88
CA HIS A 348 5.98 8.73 -23.74
C HIS A 348 7.33 8.87 -24.44
N ASN A 349 7.39 9.44 -25.64
CA ASN A 349 8.63 9.61 -26.38
C ASN A 349 9.53 10.70 -25.80
N HIS A 350 8.95 11.81 -25.33
CA HIS A 350 9.70 13.03 -25.01
C HIS A 350 9.83 13.33 -23.52
N ARG A 351 8.97 12.77 -22.66
CA ARG A 351 8.95 13.06 -21.22
C ARG A 351 9.09 11.82 -20.34
N HIS A 352 8.75 10.63 -20.84
CA HIS A 352 8.83 9.42 -20.03
C HIS A 352 10.28 8.93 -19.83
N ARG A 353 10.82 9.18 -18.65
CA ARG A 353 12.15 8.70 -18.24
C ARG A 353 12.16 7.18 -18.01
N HIS A 354 12.89 6.42 -18.84
CA HIS A 354 12.97 4.96 -18.74
C HIS A 354 14.14 4.47 -17.90
N SER A 355 13.89 3.71 -16.83
CA SER A 355 14.98 3.17 -16.01
C SER A 355 15.92 2.20 -16.73
N ALA A 356 15.43 1.50 -17.77
CA ALA A 356 16.25 0.60 -18.59
C ALA A 356 17.19 1.37 -19.54
N LEU A 357 16.85 2.62 -19.88
CA LEU A 357 17.65 3.52 -20.72
C LEU A 357 18.44 4.52 -19.87
N GLY A 358 18.83 4.16 -18.64
CA GLY A 358 19.55 5.06 -17.74
C GLY A 358 18.75 6.30 -17.31
N TYR A 359 17.41 6.25 -17.36
CA TYR A 359 16.48 7.38 -17.16
C TYR A 359 16.51 8.44 -18.27
N GLN A 360 17.02 8.11 -19.45
CA GLN A 360 16.76 8.91 -20.65
C GLN A 360 15.32 8.69 -21.13
N THR A 361 14.77 9.67 -21.86
CA THR A 361 13.53 9.48 -22.61
C THR A 361 13.81 8.67 -23.88
N PRO A 362 12.81 8.00 -24.47
CA PRO A 362 13.01 7.24 -25.71
C PRO A 362 13.63 8.08 -26.82
N ALA A 363 13.17 9.33 -26.99
CA ALA A 363 13.71 10.25 -27.97
C ALA A 363 15.16 10.66 -27.66
N GLU A 364 15.48 10.97 -26.40
CA GLU A 364 16.87 11.29 -25.98
C GLU A 364 17.82 10.10 -26.22
N TYR A 365 17.36 8.89 -25.90
CA TYR A 365 18.16 7.68 -26.10
C TYR A 365 18.35 7.39 -27.59
N ALA A 366 17.29 7.45 -28.38
CA ALA A 366 17.36 7.26 -29.83
C ALA A 366 18.31 8.25 -30.50
N ALA A 367 18.26 9.53 -30.13
CA ALA A 367 19.14 10.57 -30.67
C ALA A 367 20.62 10.36 -30.32
N ARG A 368 20.92 9.66 -29.23
CA ARG A 368 22.30 9.35 -28.79
C ARG A 368 22.75 7.93 -29.15
N CYS A 369 21.86 7.10 -29.68
CA CYS A 369 22.15 5.70 -29.92
C CYS A 369 23.10 5.55 -31.10
N THR A 370 24.26 4.96 -30.84
CA THR A 370 25.28 4.64 -31.86
C THR A 370 25.31 3.15 -32.21
N HIS A 371 24.41 2.34 -31.66
CA HIS A 371 24.39 0.91 -31.95
C HIS A 371 24.02 0.68 -33.42
N GLN A 372 24.83 -0.11 -34.09
CA GLN A 372 24.59 -0.59 -35.45
C GLN A 372 24.41 -2.10 -35.39
N HIS A 373 23.38 -2.58 -36.08
CA HIS A 373 23.17 -4.02 -36.22
C HIS A 373 24.31 -4.61 -37.03
N HIS A 374 24.99 -5.59 -36.46
CA HIS A 374 25.95 -6.40 -37.20
C HIS A 374 25.27 -7.74 -37.43
N PRO A 375 24.86 -8.07 -38.66
CA PRO A 375 24.26 -9.37 -38.93
C PRO A 375 25.29 -10.43 -38.55
N VAL A 376 24.98 -11.25 -37.55
CA VAL A 376 25.75 -12.45 -37.27
C VAL A 376 25.52 -13.35 -38.47
N GLY A 377 26.46 -13.38 -39.40
CA GLY A 377 26.47 -14.35 -40.48
C GLY A 377 26.50 -15.72 -39.85
N CYS A 378 25.35 -16.40 -39.80
CA CYS A 378 25.37 -17.85 -39.74
C CYS A 378 25.88 -18.31 -41.10
N GLU A 379 27.19 -18.50 -41.20
CA GLU A 379 27.74 -19.46 -42.15
C GLU A 379 27.08 -20.80 -41.81
N ILE A 380 26.18 -21.23 -42.70
CA ILE A 380 25.68 -22.59 -42.71
C ILE A 380 26.72 -23.36 -43.51
N ASP A 381 27.54 -24.14 -42.80
CA ASP A 381 28.32 -25.25 -43.41
C ASP A 381 27.40 -26.34 -43.93
#